data_AF-A0A1B6IBJ9-F1
#
_entry.id   AF-A0A1B6IBJ9-F1
#
_cell.length_a   1.000
_cell.length_b   1.000
_cell.length_c   1.000
_cell.angle_alpha   90.00
_cell.angle_beta   90.00
_cell.angle_gamma   90.00
#
_symmetry.space_group_name_H-M   'P 1'
#
loop_
_entity.id
_entity.type
_entity.pdbx_description
1 polymer ?
#
loop_
_entity_poly.entity_id
_entity_poly.type
_entity_poly.pdbx_seq_one_letter_code
_entity_poly.pdbx_strand_id
1 'polypeptide(L)'
;PMGFVRGEPVYSRSCVVDLHTRETWIKEAKLVRRNEEPYKIVKARPKWDKVSQTVINDLPLPLFGHWQVEDYIPPPAVDGKVPRNEYGNVELYKPCMLPAGTVHLQVPQLARVARKLGIDCAPAVVGWEFSGGGSHPVLDGFIVCEEFKETLLDAWDKEMDESAKRSKEKLEAKVYGNWKRLIKGLLIRERLKTRYNFGVPVTEKKKKPKPSTSTS
;
A
#
# COMPACT_ATOMS: atom_id res chain seq x y z
N PRO A 1 -23.16 -38.65 12.05
CA PRO A 1 -22.90 -38.81 10.59
C PRO A 1 -24.23 -39.07 9.89
N MET A 2 -24.49 -38.43 8.74
CA MET A 2 -25.71 -38.60 7.94
C MET A 2 -25.68 -39.85 7.06
N GLY A 3 -24.49 -40.43 6.85
CA GLY A 3 -24.27 -41.62 6.05
C GLY A 3 -22.78 -41.86 5.84
N PHE A 4 -22.45 -42.84 5.00
CA PHE A 4 -21.09 -43.15 4.61
C PHE A 4 -21.00 -43.20 3.08
N VAL A 5 -19.96 -42.59 2.51
CA VAL A 5 -19.65 -42.68 1.07
C VAL A 5 -18.26 -43.31 0.96
N ARG A 6 -18.18 -44.50 0.34
CA ARG A 6 -16.93 -45.27 0.20
C ARG A 6 -16.19 -45.51 1.54
N GLY A 7 -16.94 -45.66 2.62
CA GLY A 7 -16.39 -45.87 3.97
C GLY A 7 -16.05 -44.58 4.73
N GLU A 8 -16.15 -43.41 4.11
CA GLU A 8 -15.93 -42.13 4.79
C GLU A 8 -17.24 -41.59 5.39
N PRO A 9 -17.26 -41.17 6.67
CA PRO A 9 -18.45 -40.61 7.30
C PRO A 9 -18.78 -39.24 6.72
N VAL A 10 -20.01 -39.06 6.26
CA VAL A 10 -20.52 -37.78 5.75
C VAL A 10 -21.28 -37.06 6.86
N TYR A 11 -21.01 -35.77 7.03
CA TYR A 11 -21.68 -34.90 8.00
C TYR A 11 -22.43 -33.79 7.28
N SER A 12 -23.56 -33.34 7.85
CA SER A 12 -24.24 -32.14 7.36
C SER A 12 -23.35 -30.92 7.62
N ARG A 13 -23.32 -29.95 6.69
CA ARG A 13 -22.65 -28.66 6.89
C ARG A 13 -23.17 -27.92 8.13
N SER A 14 -24.44 -28.10 8.50
CA SER A 14 -25.02 -27.51 9.71
C SER A 14 -24.41 -28.03 11.01
N CYS A 15 -23.72 -29.18 10.97
CA CYS A 15 -23.06 -29.80 12.12
C CYS A 15 -21.55 -29.54 12.15
N VAL A 16 -21.05 -28.75 11.21
CA VAL A 16 -19.63 -28.39 11.12
C VAL A 16 -19.54 -26.89 11.37
N VAL A 17 -18.60 -26.50 12.24
CA VAL A 17 -18.37 -25.10 12.57
C VAL A 17 -16.91 -24.76 12.37
N ASP A 18 -16.67 -23.60 11.78
CA ASP A 18 -15.34 -23.05 11.61
C ASP A 18 -14.82 -22.51 12.94
N LEU A 19 -13.55 -22.83 13.21
CA LEU A 19 -12.83 -22.33 14.37
C LEU A 19 -11.72 -21.41 13.91
N HIS A 20 -11.57 -20.28 14.59
CA HIS A 20 -10.61 -19.25 14.21
C HIS A 20 -9.73 -18.86 15.41
N THR A 21 -8.54 -18.34 15.11
CA THR A 21 -7.66 -17.77 16.13
C THR A 21 -8.23 -16.45 16.61
N ARG A 22 -7.75 -15.96 17.76
CA ARG A 22 -8.17 -14.65 18.28
C ARG A 22 -7.90 -13.52 17.29
N GLU A 23 -6.76 -13.54 16.60
CA GLU A 23 -6.42 -12.52 15.59
C GLU A 23 -7.34 -12.59 14.37
N THR A 24 -7.81 -13.80 14.01
CA THR A 24 -8.71 -13.99 12.88
C THR A 24 -10.12 -13.50 13.23
N TRP A 25 -10.59 -13.76 14.46
CA TRP A 25 -11.86 -13.20 14.95
C TRP A 25 -11.87 -11.67 14.97
N ILE A 26 -10.74 -11.01 15.29
CA ILE A 26 -10.64 -9.54 15.23
C ILE A 26 -10.90 -9.00 13.82
N LYS A 27 -10.42 -9.69 12.78
CA LYS A 27 -10.72 -9.34 11.37
C LYS A 27 -12.20 -9.44 11.05
N GLU A 28 -12.94 -10.26 11.79
CA GLU A 28 -14.39 -10.35 11.68
C GLU A 28 -15.14 -9.34 12.56
N ALA A 29 -14.45 -8.40 13.19
CA ALA A 29 -14.95 -7.49 14.21
C ALA A 29 -15.55 -8.23 15.41
N LYS A 30 -14.86 -9.28 15.87
CA LYS A 30 -15.26 -10.07 17.05
C LYS A 30 -14.08 -10.23 18.00
N LEU A 31 -14.39 -10.29 19.29
CA LEU A 31 -13.45 -10.61 20.36
C LEU A 31 -13.82 -11.92 21.02
N VAL A 32 -12.85 -12.78 21.26
CA VAL A 32 -13.04 -13.93 22.16
C VAL A 32 -13.23 -13.40 23.57
N ARG A 33 -14.31 -13.86 24.23
CA ARG A 33 -14.70 -13.42 25.58
C ARG A 33 -13.55 -13.57 26.57
N ARG A 34 -13.59 -12.76 27.63
CA ARG A 34 -12.59 -12.82 28.70
C ARG A 34 -12.66 -14.17 29.40
N ASN A 35 -11.50 -14.76 29.69
CA ASN A 35 -11.34 -16.03 30.40
C ASN A 35 -11.93 -17.26 29.67
N GLU A 36 -12.16 -17.15 28.36
CA GLU A 36 -12.67 -18.26 27.56
C GLU A 36 -11.54 -19.24 27.17
N GLU A 37 -11.76 -20.53 27.38
CA GLU A 37 -10.79 -21.57 27.01
C GLU A 37 -10.90 -21.94 25.52
N PRO A 38 -9.80 -22.27 24.84
CA PRO A 38 -9.85 -22.70 23.44
C PRO A 38 -10.67 -23.98 23.29
N TYR A 39 -11.63 -23.99 22.34
CA TYR A 39 -12.37 -25.21 22.03
C TYR A 39 -11.45 -26.30 21.46
N LYS A 40 -10.45 -25.89 20.69
CA LYS A 40 -9.45 -26.81 20.12
C LYS A 40 -8.08 -26.16 20.08
N ILE A 41 -7.05 -26.93 20.42
CA ILE A 41 -5.66 -26.55 20.22
C ILE A 41 -5.09 -27.42 19.11
N VAL A 42 -4.52 -26.80 18.08
CA VAL A 42 -3.88 -27.50 16.96
C VAL A 42 -2.41 -27.12 16.87
N LYS A 43 -1.65 -27.82 16.03
CA LYS A 43 -0.27 -27.46 15.73
C LYS A 43 -0.26 -26.31 14.72
N ALA A 44 0.39 -25.21 15.08
CA ALA A 44 0.63 -24.08 14.17
C ALA A 44 1.55 -24.49 13.03
N ARG A 45 1.56 -23.68 11.96
CA ARG A 45 2.54 -23.87 10.88
C ARG A 45 3.96 -23.60 11.41
N PRO A 46 4.97 -24.33 10.91
CA PRO A 46 6.37 -24.07 11.25
C PRO A 46 6.72 -22.60 10.99
N LYS A 47 7.39 -21.98 11.97
CA LYS A 47 7.81 -20.57 11.89
C LYS A 47 9.30 -20.48 12.11
N TRP A 48 9.98 -19.73 11.25
CA TRP A 48 11.39 -19.38 11.45
C TRP A 48 11.50 -18.37 12.60
N ASP A 49 12.22 -18.74 13.65
CA ASP A 49 12.58 -17.82 14.72
C ASP A 49 13.93 -17.17 14.43
N LYS A 50 13.93 -15.83 14.40
CA LYS A 50 15.11 -15.02 14.11
C LYS A 50 16.08 -15.00 15.27
N VAL A 51 15.60 -15.18 16.51
CA VAL A 51 16.45 -15.14 17.71
C VAL A 51 17.23 -16.44 17.84
N SER A 52 16.54 -17.58 17.76
CA SER A 52 17.19 -18.89 17.82
C SER A 52 17.85 -19.33 16.51
N GLN A 53 17.55 -18.66 15.38
CA GLN A 53 17.92 -19.08 14.03
C GLN A 53 17.50 -20.52 13.70
N THR A 54 16.36 -20.95 14.23
CA THR A 54 15.81 -22.29 14.00
C THR A 54 14.34 -22.24 13.59
N VAL A 55 13.89 -23.30 12.94
CA VAL A 55 12.46 -23.50 12.67
C VAL A 55 11.82 -24.07 13.92
N ILE A 56 10.88 -23.32 14.51
CA ILE A 56 10.07 -23.84 15.60
C ILE A 56 8.86 -24.55 14.98
N ASN A 57 8.71 -25.82 15.34
CA ASN A 57 7.61 -26.68 14.92
C ASN A 57 6.59 -26.84 16.06
N ASP A 58 5.38 -27.26 15.72
CA ASP A 58 4.37 -27.72 16.67
C ASP A 58 3.97 -26.71 17.78
N LEU A 59 4.08 -25.41 17.51
CA LEU A 59 3.54 -24.40 18.45
C LEU A 59 2.04 -24.65 18.65
N PRO A 60 1.54 -24.59 19.89
CA PRO A 60 0.11 -24.70 20.15
C PRO A 60 -0.62 -23.48 19.56
N LEU A 61 -1.63 -23.73 18.73
CA LEU A 61 -2.49 -22.72 18.15
C LEU A 61 -3.91 -22.88 18.71
N PRO A 62 -4.33 -22.01 19.64
CA PRO A 62 -5.68 -22.05 20.19
C PRO A 62 -6.71 -21.55 19.17
N LEU A 63 -7.80 -22.29 19.02
CA LEU A 63 -8.92 -21.99 18.12
C LEU A 63 -10.23 -21.89 18.90
N PHE A 64 -11.06 -20.93 18.49
CA PHE A 64 -12.31 -20.58 19.15
C PHE A 64 -13.47 -20.59 18.14
N GLY A 65 -14.65 -20.99 18.58
CA GLY A 65 -15.89 -20.97 17.79
C GLY A 65 -16.69 -19.69 17.94
N HIS A 66 -17.71 -19.49 17.10
CA HIS A 66 -18.54 -18.27 17.13
C HIS A 66 -19.34 -18.08 18.43
N TRP A 67 -19.55 -19.13 19.22
CA TRP A 67 -20.25 -19.07 20.52
C TRP A 67 -19.36 -18.53 21.65
N GLN A 68 -18.04 -18.49 21.42
CA GLN A 68 -17.00 -18.07 22.36
C GLN A 68 -16.62 -16.59 22.21
N VAL A 69 -17.26 -15.90 21.26
CA VAL A 69 -16.94 -14.52 20.89
C VAL A 69 -18.11 -13.58 21.16
N GLU A 70 -17.78 -12.31 21.22
CA GLU A 70 -18.69 -11.16 21.30
C GLU A 70 -18.29 -10.14 20.24
N ASP A 71 -19.18 -9.20 19.93
CA ASP A 71 -18.88 -8.16 18.93
C ASP A 71 -17.80 -7.21 19.47
N TYR A 72 -16.84 -6.89 18.61
CA TYR A 72 -15.78 -5.94 18.93
C TYR A 72 -16.36 -4.53 19.00
N ILE A 73 -16.23 -3.90 20.16
CA ILE A 73 -16.55 -2.49 20.35
C ILE A 73 -15.23 -1.72 20.38
N PRO A 74 -14.93 -0.88 19.38
CA PRO A 74 -13.71 -0.10 19.38
C PRO A 74 -13.74 0.91 20.56
N PRO A 75 -12.59 1.15 21.21
CA PRO A 75 -12.50 2.25 22.17
C PRO A 75 -12.84 3.57 21.48
N PRO A 76 -13.52 4.52 22.15
CA PRO A 76 -13.82 5.83 21.57
C PRO A 76 -12.56 6.71 21.50
N ALA A 77 -12.61 7.74 20.65
CA ALA A 77 -11.61 8.82 20.71
C ALA A 77 -11.78 9.66 21.97
N VAL A 78 -10.65 10.06 22.56
CA VAL A 78 -10.60 10.84 23.81
C VAL A 78 -9.58 11.98 23.65
N ASP A 79 -9.96 13.19 24.06
CA ASP A 79 -9.12 14.40 24.00
C ASP A 79 -8.52 14.69 22.61
N GLY A 80 -9.34 14.52 21.56
CA GLY A 80 -8.90 14.71 20.19
C GLY A 80 -7.89 13.68 19.69
N LYS A 81 -7.66 12.57 20.42
CA LYS A 81 -6.75 11.49 20.04
C LYS A 81 -7.48 10.23 19.59
N VAL A 82 -6.99 9.67 18.48
CA VAL A 82 -7.49 8.43 17.91
C VAL A 82 -6.87 7.24 18.66
N PRO A 83 -7.66 6.25 19.07
CA PRO A 83 -7.14 5.06 19.73
C PRO A 83 -6.39 4.18 18.75
N ARG A 84 -5.19 3.73 19.12
CA ARG A 84 -4.25 3.00 18.24
C ARG A 84 -3.86 1.66 18.86
N ASN A 85 -3.47 0.72 18.00
CA ASN A 85 -2.77 -0.50 18.40
C ASN A 85 -1.28 -0.22 18.74
N GLU A 86 -0.55 -1.25 19.15
CA GLU A 86 0.88 -1.17 19.51
C GLU A 86 1.78 -0.66 18.37
N TYR A 87 1.32 -0.77 17.13
CA TYR A 87 2.02 -0.31 15.94
C TYR A 87 1.69 1.14 15.55
N GLY A 88 0.80 1.81 16.30
CA GLY A 88 0.39 3.19 16.04
C GLY A 88 -0.70 3.35 14.98
N ASN A 89 -1.34 2.26 14.55
CA ASN A 89 -2.38 2.26 13.52
C ASN A 89 -3.73 1.88 14.12
N VAL A 90 -4.81 2.05 13.35
CA VAL A 90 -6.14 1.54 13.72
C VAL A 90 -6.52 0.38 12.83
N GLU A 91 -7.00 -0.71 13.42
CA GLU A 91 -7.51 -1.86 12.68
C GLU A 91 -8.96 -1.62 12.27
N LEU A 92 -9.21 -1.47 10.97
CA LEU A 92 -10.51 -1.12 10.40
C LEU A 92 -10.88 -2.13 9.30
N TYR A 93 -11.03 -3.41 9.67
CA TYR A 93 -11.40 -4.48 8.74
C TYR A 93 -12.88 -4.45 8.35
N LYS A 94 -13.73 -3.90 9.22
CA LYS A 94 -15.16 -3.72 9.00
C LYS A 94 -15.60 -2.31 9.39
N PRO A 95 -16.66 -1.76 8.78
CA PRO A 95 -17.16 -0.42 9.12
C PRO A 95 -17.53 -0.24 10.60
N CYS A 96 -18.00 -1.29 11.27
CA CYS A 96 -18.34 -1.25 12.71
C CYS A 96 -17.12 -1.13 13.64
N MET A 97 -15.90 -1.30 13.13
CA MET A 97 -14.67 -1.13 13.91
C MET A 97 -14.22 0.34 13.99
N LEU A 98 -14.92 1.27 13.34
CA LEU A 98 -14.61 2.68 13.41
C LEU A 98 -14.85 3.21 14.84
N PRO A 99 -13.82 3.75 15.51
CA PRO A 99 -13.97 4.34 16.84
C PRO A 99 -15.05 5.42 16.88
N ALA A 100 -15.84 5.44 17.95
CA ALA A 100 -16.84 6.48 18.14
C ALA A 100 -16.16 7.86 18.25
N GLY A 101 -16.76 8.88 17.62
CA GLY A 101 -16.21 10.24 17.53
C GLY A 101 -15.07 10.39 16.51
N THR A 102 -14.88 9.40 15.62
CA THR A 102 -13.90 9.47 14.54
C THR A 102 -14.52 9.26 13.17
N VAL A 103 -13.80 9.69 12.14
CA VAL A 103 -14.14 9.55 10.74
C VAL A 103 -12.98 8.94 9.97
N HIS A 104 -13.30 8.08 9.00
CA HIS A 104 -12.32 7.51 8.06
C HIS A 104 -12.27 8.38 6.79
N LEU A 105 -11.08 8.90 6.48
CA LEU A 105 -10.81 9.79 5.35
C LEU A 105 -9.80 9.13 4.40
N GLN A 106 -10.26 8.76 3.21
CA GLN A 106 -9.43 8.17 2.15
C GLN A 106 -8.77 9.25 1.28
N VAL A 107 -8.02 10.14 1.94
CA VAL A 107 -7.38 11.29 1.30
C VAL A 107 -5.85 11.11 1.30
N PRO A 108 -5.17 11.19 0.13
CA PRO A 108 -3.73 10.96 0.07
C PRO A 108 -2.96 12.08 0.76
N GLN A 109 -1.82 11.76 1.37
CA GLN A 109 -0.93 12.74 2.03
C GLN A 109 -1.56 13.50 3.22
N LEU A 110 -2.75 13.11 3.70
CA LEU A 110 -3.43 13.79 4.81
C LEU A 110 -2.59 13.84 6.09
N ALA A 111 -1.84 12.76 6.40
CA ALA A 111 -0.93 12.73 7.55
C ALA A 111 0.13 13.84 7.56
N ARG A 112 0.57 14.32 6.38
CA ARG A 112 1.51 15.45 6.30
C ARG A 112 0.84 16.75 6.72
N VAL A 113 -0.38 16.98 6.26
CA VAL A 113 -1.19 18.15 6.57
C VAL A 113 -1.55 18.16 8.06
N ALA A 114 -2.06 17.03 8.58
CA ALA A 114 -2.42 16.89 9.99
C ALA A 114 -1.23 17.18 10.92
N ARG A 115 -0.03 16.69 10.59
CA ARG A 115 1.19 16.97 11.35
C ARG A 115 1.55 18.45 11.40
N LYS A 116 1.33 19.21 10.33
CA LYS A 116 1.59 20.66 10.31
C LYS A 116 0.62 21.43 11.20
N LEU A 117 -0.61 20.93 11.31
CA LEU A 117 -1.66 21.53 12.14
C LEU A 117 -1.65 21.03 13.59
N GLY A 118 -0.80 20.05 13.92
CA GLY A 118 -0.76 19.43 15.25
C GLY A 118 -1.99 18.57 15.56
N ILE A 119 -2.73 18.13 14.55
CA ILE A 119 -3.95 17.33 14.69
C ILE A 119 -3.58 15.85 14.70
N ASP A 120 -4.18 15.08 15.61
CA ASP A 120 -3.96 13.64 15.72
C ASP A 120 -4.61 12.89 14.55
N CYS A 121 -3.83 12.01 13.92
CA CYS A 121 -4.23 11.29 12.73
C CYS A 121 -3.56 9.91 12.78
N ALA A 122 -4.33 8.85 12.52
CA ALA A 122 -3.82 7.48 12.54
C ALA A 122 -4.14 6.78 11.21
N PRO A 123 -3.21 6.04 10.60
CA PRO A 123 -3.52 5.29 9.38
C PRO A 123 -4.44 4.11 9.70
N ALA A 124 -5.36 3.80 8.78
CA ALA A 124 -6.26 2.66 8.93
C ALA A 124 -5.70 1.42 8.22
N VAL A 125 -5.56 0.32 8.96
CA VAL A 125 -5.23 -1.00 8.41
C VAL A 125 -6.55 -1.68 8.03
N VAL A 126 -6.81 -1.81 6.74
CA VAL A 126 -8.04 -2.42 6.22
C VAL A 126 -7.86 -3.88 5.81
N GLY A 127 -6.61 -4.33 5.71
CA GLY A 127 -6.30 -5.69 5.28
C GLY A 127 -4.82 -6.01 5.34
N TRP A 128 -4.46 -7.15 4.77
CA TRP A 128 -3.09 -7.64 4.72
C TRP A 128 -2.79 -8.18 3.32
N GLU A 129 -1.67 -7.76 2.75
CA GLU A 129 -1.14 -8.24 1.47
C GLU A 129 0.00 -9.21 1.73
N PHE A 130 0.02 -10.33 1.01
CA PHE A 130 1.06 -11.35 1.12
C PHE A 130 1.88 -11.34 -0.17
N SER A 131 2.92 -10.52 -0.19
CA SER A 131 3.82 -10.35 -1.34
C SER A 131 5.27 -10.51 -0.90
N GLY A 132 6.14 -10.95 -1.83
CA GLY A 132 7.58 -11.08 -1.56
C GLY A 132 7.98 -12.05 -0.44
N GLY A 133 7.13 -13.03 -0.11
CA GLY A 133 7.36 -13.96 1.02
C GLY A 133 7.11 -13.35 2.40
N GLY A 134 6.52 -12.15 2.47
CA GLY A 134 6.15 -11.46 3.69
C GLY A 134 4.64 -11.24 3.83
N SER A 135 4.25 -10.62 4.94
CA SER A 135 2.90 -10.11 5.18
C SER A 135 3.00 -8.62 5.49
N HIS A 136 2.26 -7.81 4.73
CA HIS A 136 2.32 -6.36 4.78
C HIS A 136 0.92 -5.80 5.08
N PRO A 137 0.76 -4.87 6.02
CA PRO A 137 -0.54 -4.26 6.27
C PRO A 137 -0.94 -3.37 5.08
N VAL A 138 -2.17 -3.55 4.60
CA VAL A 138 -2.77 -2.66 3.60
C VAL A 138 -3.33 -1.46 4.33
N LEU A 139 -2.65 -0.33 4.17
CA LEU A 139 -3.08 0.95 4.72
C LEU A 139 -3.99 1.66 3.72
N ASP A 140 -5.18 2.03 4.16
CA ASP A 140 -6.13 2.77 3.34
C ASP A 140 -6.71 3.94 4.12
N GLY A 141 -6.40 5.15 3.67
CA GLY A 141 -6.83 6.38 4.34
C GLY A 141 -6.33 6.53 5.77
N PHE A 142 -6.98 7.47 6.47
CA PHE A 142 -6.64 7.87 7.82
C PHE A 142 -7.89 8.04 8.66
N ILE A 143 -7.79 7.72 9.94
CA ILE A 143 -8.80 7.97 10.96
C ILE A 143 -8.42 9.23 11.71
N VAL A 144 -9.41 10.12 11.87
CA VAL A 144 -9.28 11.41 12.55
C VAL A 144 -10.51 11.61 13.42
N CYS A 145 -10.38 12.32 14.53
CA CYS A 145 -11.53 12.81 15.30
C CYS A 145 -12.44 13.69 14.43
N GLU A 146 -13.75 13.51 14.60
CA GLU A 146 -14.77 14.17 13.78
C GLU A 146 -14.69 15.70 13.84
N GLU A 147 -14.33 16.25 15.00
CA GLU A 147 -14.15 17.68 15.25
C GLU A 147 -13.11 18.35 14.35
N PHE A 148 -12.11 17.61 13.86
CA PHE A 148 -11.03 18.16 13.02
C PHE A 148 -11.23 17.89 11.53
N LYS A 149 -12.31 17.19 11.15
CA LYS A 149 -12.55 16.76 9.77
C LYS A 149 -12.51 17.93 8.79
N GLU A 150 -13.32 18.95 9.03
CA GLU A 150 -13.45 20.10 8.11
C GLU A 150 -12.15 20.89 8.03
N THR A 151 -11.54 21.17 9.18
CA THR A 151 -10.25 21.90 9.25
C THR A 151 -9.14 21.18 8.48
N LEU A 152 -9.09 19.85 8.56
CA LEU A 152 -8.10 19.06 7.82
C LEU A 152 -8.35 19.06 6.31
N LEU A 153 -9.61 18.94 5.88
CA LEU A 153 -9.95 18.93 4.45
C LEU A 153 -9.64 20.28 3.81
N ASP A 154 -10.04 21.38 4.45
CA ASP A 154 -9.74 22.74 3.97
C ASP A 154 -8.24 23.00 3.86
N ALA A 155 -7.47 22.55 4.85
CA ALA A 155 -6.02 22.67 4.83
C ALA A 155 -5.37 21.77 3.77
N TRP A 156 -5.94 20.59 3.55
CA TRP A 156 -5.47 19.67 2.52
C TRP A 156 -5.70 20.24 1.11
N ASP A 157 -6.88 20.79 0.84
CA ASP A 157 -7.19 21.42 -0.45
C ASP A 157 -6.22 22.56 -0.77
N LYS A 158 -5.97 23.45 0.20
CA LYS A 158 -4.97 24.52 0.09
C LYS A 158 -3.58 23.97 -0.21
N GLU A 159 -3.17 22.91 0.48
CA GLU A 159 -1.86 22.31 0.29
C GLU A 159 -1.72 21.61 -1.08
N MET A 160 -2.81 21.01 -1.59
CA MET A 160 -2.84 20.42 -2.93
C MET A 160 -2.70 21.50 -4.01
N ASP A 161 -3.41 22.62 -3.89
CA ASP A 161 -3.31 23.75 -4.81
C ASP A 161 -1.89 24.34 -4.84
N GLU A 162 -1.30 24.57 -3.67
CA GLU A 162 0.08 25.06 -3.56
C GLU A 162 1.10 24.06 -4.12
N SER A 163 0.88 22.77 -3.91
CA SER A 163 1.73 21.71 -4.45
C SER A 163 1.64 21.64 -5.98
N ALA A 164 0.44 21.79 -6.53
CA ALA A 164 0.19 21.83 -7.97
C ALA A 164 0.88 23.05 -8.61
N LYS A 165 0.73 24.24 -8.01
CA LYS A 165 1.42 25.47 -8.46
C LYS A 165 2.93 25.29 -8.48
N ARG A 166 3.52 24.83 -7.37
CA ARG A 166 4.97 24.55 -7.29
C ARG A 166 5.45 23.49 -8.28
N SER A 167 4.62 22.48 -8.55
CA SER A 167 4.96 21.42 -9.51
C SER A 167 4.96 21.95 -10.95
N LYS A 168 4.00 22.83 -11.28
CA LYS A 168 3.93 23.53 -12.56
C LYS A 168 5.13 24.45 -12.77
N GLU A 169 5.48 25.27 -11.77
CA GLU A 169 6.66 26.15 -11.82
C GLU A 169 7.96 25.36 -12.03
N LYS A 170 8.12 24.22 -11.31
CA LYS A 170 9.27 23.33 -11.50
C LYS A 170 9.33 22.72 -12.89
N LEU A 171 8.17 22.36 -13.45
CA LEU A 171 8.09 21.84 -14.82
C LEU A 171 8.48 22.91 -15.84
N GLU A 172 7.91 24.11 -15.72
CA GLU A 172 8.22 25.25 -16.57
C GLU A 172 9.71 25.60 -16.52
N ALA A 173 10.28 25.73 -15.31
CA ALA A 173 11.71 25.98 -15.14
C ALA A 173 12.60 24.92 -15.82
N LYS A 174 12.21 23.64 -15.75
CA LYS A 174 12.92 22.55 -16.47
C LYS A 174 12.79 22.69 -17.98
N VAL A 175 11.60 23.00 -18.49
CA VAL A 175 11.35 23.21 -19.92
C VAL A 175 12.21 24.37 -20.43
N TYR A 176 12.17 25.52 -19.77
CA TYR A 176 13.01 26.68 -20.12
C TYR A 176 14.51 26.36 -20.04
N GLY A 177 14.94 25.64 -19.00
CA GLY A 177 16.33 25.18 -18.87
C GLY A 177 16.77 24.29 -20.04
N ASN A 178 15.91 23.36 -20.45
CA ASN A 178 16.15 22.47 -21.59
C ASN A 178 16.22 23.24 -22.91
N TRP A 179 15.30 24.18 -23.16
CA TRP A 179 15.33 25.05 -24.34
C TRP A 179 16.59 25.89 -24.39
N LYS A 180 16.99 26.51 -23.27
CA LYS A 180 18.22 27.28 -23.16
C LYS A 180 19.44 26.43 -23.50
N ARG A 181 19.50 25.18 -23.02
CA ARG A 181 20.57 24.24 -23.32
C ARG A 181 20.59 23.86 -24.81
N LEU A 182 19.43 23.59 -25.41
CA LEU A 182 19.30 23.28 -26.83
C LEU A 182 19.79 24.44 -27.71
N ILE A 183 19.29 25.65 -27.47
CA ILE A 183 19.66 26.85 -28.25
C ILE A 183 21.15 27.13 -28.13
N LYS A 184 21.70 27.10 -26.90
CA LYS A 184 23.16 27.26 -26.70
C LYS A 184 23.96 26.19 -27.45
N GLY A 185 23.52 24.93 -27.42
CA GLY A 185 24.15 23.83 -28.16
C GLY A 185 24.13 24.07 -29.67
N LEU A 186 23.01 24.55 -30.23
CA LEU A 186 22.90 24.90 -31.65
C LEU A 186 23.84 26.05 -32.03
N LEU A 187 23.87 27.12 -31.24
CA LEU A 187 24.77 28.27 -31.46
C LEU A 187 26.25 27.88 -31.38
N ILE A 188 26.63 27.05 -30.41
CA ILE A 188 28.00 26.54 -30.29
C ILE A 188 28.35 25.70 -31.52
N ARG A 189 27.46 24.80 -31.95
CA ARG A 189 27.67 23.96 -33.13
C ARG A 189 27.82 24.79 -34.39
N GLU A 190 27.01 25.83 -34.57
CA GLU A 190 27.11 26.75 -35.70
C GLU A 190 28.44 27.52 -35.66
N ARG A 191 28.80 28.09 -34.51
CA ARG A 191 30.08 28.80 -34.33
C ARG A 191 31.31 27.91 -34.58
N LEU A 192 31.24 26.63 -34.21
CA LEU A 192 32.28 25.64 -34.50
C LEU A 192 32.34 25.31 -36.00
N LYS A 193 31.19 25.16 -36.68
CA LYS A 193 31.14 24.97 -38.14
C LYS A 193 31.78 26.15 -38.87
N THR A 194 31.48 27.39 -38.49
CA THR A 194 32.04 28.58 -39.14
C THR A 194 33.55 28.73 -38.91
N ARG A 195 34.04 28.42 -37.70
CA ARG A 195 35.47 28.58 -37.35
C ARG A 195 36.37 27.46 -37.84
N TYR A 196 35.88 26.23 -37.88
CA TYR A 196 36.70 25.07 -38.22
C TYR A 196 36.40 24.48 -39.59
N ASN A 197 35.45 25.07 -40.35
CA ASN A 197 34.91 24.57 -41.61
C ASN A 197 35.05 23.05 -41.71
N PHE A 198 34.31 22.32 -40.86
CA PHE A 198 34.13 20.88 -41.01
C PHE A 198 33.36 20.66 -42.32
N GLY A 199 34.06 20.86 -43.44
CA GLY A 199 33.67 20.40 -44.75
C GLY A 199 33.50 18.90 -44.58
N VAL A 200 32.25 18.47 -44.59
CA VAL A 200 31.94 17.09 -44.88
C VAL A 200 32.67 16.81 -46.20
N PRO A 201 33.63 15.88 -46.25
CA PRO A 201 34.16 15.47 -47.54
C PRO A 201 32.96 14.87 -48.27
N VAL A 202 32.52 15.56 -49.31
CA VAL A 202 31.60 15.00 -50.28
C VAL A 202 32.35 13.81 -50.86
N THR A 203 32.01 12.61 -50.40
CA THR A 203 32.46 11.40 -51.04
C THR A 203 31.75 11.33 -52.39
N GLU A 204 32.44 11.82 -53.43
CA GLU A 204 32.05 11.56 -54.79
C GLU A 204 31.93 10.04 -54.98
N LYS A 205 30.69 9.55 -55.07
CA LYS A 205 30.44 8.20 -55.55
C LYS A 205 30.92 8.13 -57.00
N LYS A 206 32.15 7.63 -57.22
CA LYS A 206 32.60 7.18 -58.54
C LYS A 206 31.56 6.19 -59.08
N LYS A 207 30.81 6.61 -60.11
CA LYS A 207 30.01 5.70 -60.94
C LYS A 207 30.98 4.70 -61.59
N LYS A 208 30.92 3.43 -61.18
CA LYS A 208 31.56 2.35 -61.93
C LYS A 208 30.89 2.28 -63.32
N PRO A 209 31.65 2.24 -64.43
CA PRO A 209 31.07 1.98 -65.75
C PRO A 209 30.46 0.57 -65.78
N LYS A 210 29.28 0.45 -66.39
CA LYS A 210 28.58 -0.83 -66.61
C LYS A 210 29.43 -1.70 -67.56
N PRO A 211 29.61 -3.00 -67.29
CA PRO A 211 30.19 -3.91 -68.28
C PRO A 211 29.22 -4.06 -69.45
N SER A 212 29.73 -3.82 -70.66
CA SER A 212 29.05 -4.12 -71.91
C SER A 212 28.86 -5.63 -72.05
N THR A 213 27.61 -6.04 -72.18
CA THR A 213 27.21 -7.35 -72.66
C THR A 213 27.75 -7.59 -74.07
N SER A 214 28.67 -8.52 -74.25
CA SER A 214 28.94 -9.16 -75.54
C SER A 214 28.34 -10.56 -75.52
N THR A 215 27.17 -10.67 -76.14
CA THR A 215 26.60 -11.93 -76.60
C THR A 215 27.24 -12.23 -77.96
N SER A 216 27.84 -13.40 -78.09
CA SER A 216 28.00 -14.15 -79.34
C SER A 216 28.03 -15.62 -78.98
#